data_AF-A0A1C5QX20-F1
#
_entry.id   AF-A0A1C5QX20-F1
#
_cell.length_a   1.000
_cell.length_b   1.000
_cell.length_c   1.000
_cell.angle_alpha   90.00
_cell.angle_beta   90.00
_cell.angle_gamma   90.00
#
_symmetry.space_group_name_H-M   'P 1'
#
loop_
_entity.id
_entity.type
_entity.pdbx_description
1 polymer ?
#
loop_
_entity_poly.entity_id
_entity_poly.type
_entity_poly.pdbx_seq_one_letter_code
_entity_poly.pdbx_strand_id
1 'polypeptide(L)'
;MIRPDTTKYRLLEMIGMCGEFPADQLNRLIPSASYAEKLITDLKAEHLIRTHYRDALRGYRLTKAAKEMLLSVSPLRFQYYLTGNTETNLIRSEVSRRIRLHQKAETYLTLLHARIPFYPDVKPDIFCNHREAGSIGMRSLPLFYASREIKELGPETTKIRNSRSMGILMAPQCVYVLYNTGNGVLKWEYRTEVRLNAFLQHYLQGYPYNGHPQIRAIMTGTDMEMAFRLFTSTGGYKKSLFMLDTSFEHFHYLPNTPEGEVLLKLLVHPEIMEKLDNLLLSDLGCRSDSIPLEHDATDASGTPTLLAYDFDMQRINRFNTGLNVYGRSGNLICFDFQIPVLKKYLTATIHFSSIDLSKFKRGFLHEP
;
A
#
# COMPACT_ATOMS: atom_id res chain seq x y z
N MET A 1 -6.80 -24.04 24.26
CA MET A 1 -6.61 -22.61 23.94
C MET A 1 -5.48 -22.50 22.91
N ILE A 2 -5.71 -21.86 21.77
CA ILE A 2 -4.65 -21.68 20.76
C ILE A 2 -3.63 -20.68 21.32
N ARG A 3 -2.35 -21.04 21.29
CA ARG A 3 -1.30 -20.14 21.77
C ARG A 3 -1.19 -18.93 20.84
N PRO A 4 -1.08 -17.71 21.40
CA PRO A 4 -0.59 -16.54 20.65
C PRO A 4 0.72 -16.88 19.93
N ASP A 5 1.02 -16.13 18.86
CA ASP A 5 2.25 -16.28 18.05
C ASP A 5 2.39 -17.57 17.21
N THR A 6 1.36 -18.41 17.20
CA THR A 6 1.30 -19.55 16.25
C THR A 6 0.81 -19.09 14.88
N THR A 7 1.24 -19.76 13.80
CA THR A 7 0.72 -19.52 12.44
C THR A 7 -0.81 -19.62 12.39
N LYS A 8 -1.36 -20.56 13.17
CA LYS A 8 -2.80 -20.77 13.32
C LYS A 8 -3.49 -19.56 13.92
N TYR A 9 -2.96 -19.02 15.02
CA TYR A 9 -3.46 -17.80 15.62
C TYR A 9 -3.37 -16.65 14.63
N ARG A 10 -2.20 -16.44 13.99
CA ARG A 10 -1.98 -15.37 13.02
C ARG A 10 -3.00 -15.36 11.88
N LEU A 11 -3.36 -16.52 11.33
CA LEU A 11 -4.44 -16.61 10.33
C LEU A 11 -5.79 -16.17 10.90
N LEU A 12 -6.14 -16.59 12.12
CA LEU A 12 -7.38 -16.15 12.79
C LEU A 12 -7.37 -14.64 13.05
N GLU A 13 -6.24 -14.06 13.45
CA GLU A 13 -6.10 -12.61 13.62
C GLU A 13 -6.36 -11.88 12.30
N MET A 14 -5.72 -12.34 11.22
CA MET A 14 -5.88 -11.76 9.89
C MET A 14 -7.35 -11.81 9.46
N ILE A 15 -8.01 -12.97 9.57
CA ILE A 15 -9.46 -13.10 9.26
C ILE A 15 -10.28 -12.17 10.17
N GLY A 16 -9.95 -12.07 11.46
CA GLY A 16 -10.68 -11.21 12.39
C GLY A 16 -10.63 -9.74 12.02
N MET A 17 -9.47 -9.24 11.59
CA MET A 17 -9.30 -7.83 11.23
C MET A 17 -9.77 -7.49 9.81
N CYS A 18 -9.67 -8.42 8.86
CA CYS A 18 -10.16 -8.22 7.49
C CYS A 18 -11.60 -8.68 7.27
N GLY A 19 -12.20 -9.43 8.20
CA GLY A 19 -13.52 -10.05 8.10
C GLY A 19 -13.50 -11.35 7.29
N GLU A 20 -12.96 -11.31 6.07
CA GLU A 20 -12.85 -12.47 5.20
C GLU A 20 -11.46 -12.55 4.57
N PHE A 21 -10.74 -13.64 4.81
CA PHE A 21 -9.41 -13.84 4.25
C PHE A 21 -9.49 -14.60 2.92
N PRO A 22 -8.94 -14.04 1.82
CA PRO A 22 -8.99 -14.65 0.50
C PRO A 22 -8.12 -15.91 0.40
N ALA A 23 -8.66 -16.98 -0.18
CA ALA A 23 -8.02 -18.29 -0.15
C ALA A 23 -6.76 -18.39 -1.04
N ASP A 24 -6.72 -17.62 -2.13
CA ASP A 24 -5.57 -17.49 -3.03
C ASP A 24 -4.39 -16.74 -2.40
N GLN A 25 -4.62 -15.96 -1.34
CA GLN A 25 -3.56 -15.29 -0.59
C GLN A 25 -3.00 -16.14 0.57
N LEU A 26 -3.51 -17.36 0.78
CA LEU A 26 -3.10 -18.21 1.90
C LEU A 26 -1.60 -18.50 1.90
N ASN A 27 -1.02 -18.76 0.73
CA ASN A 27 0.40 -19.07 0.60
C ASN A 27 1.33 -17.86 0.82
N ARG A 28 0.80 -16.62 0.75
CA ARG A 28 1.55 -15.43 1.18
C ARG A 28 1.68 -15.38 2.69
N LEU A 29 0.69 -15.88 3.44
CA LEU A 29 0.78 -15.96 4.91
C LEU A 29 1.52 -17.22 5.38
N ILE A 30 1.31 -18.33 4.68
CA ILE A 30 1.81 -19.67 5.04
C ILE A 30 2.51 -20.27 3.81
N PRO A 31 3.84 -20.08 3.65
CA PRO A 31 4.54 -20.44 2.40
C PRO A 31 4.44 -21.92 1.99
N SER A 32 4.36 -22.83 2.96
CA SER A 32 4.20 -24.26 2.67
C SER A 32 2.73 -24.60 2.38
N ALA A 33 2.44 -24.95 1.12
CA ALA A 33 1.09 -25.30 0.67
C ALA A 33 0.50 -26.49 1.45
N SER A 34 1.28 -27.56 1.66
CA SER A 34 0.83 -28.74 2.41
C SER A 34 0.54 -28.41 3.88
N TYR A 35 1.36 -27.57 4.50
CA TYR A 35 1.10 -27.10 5.86
C TYR A 35 -0.12 -26.19 5.92
N ALA A 36 -0.30 -25.31 4.94
CA ALA A 36 -1.45 -24.42 4.86
C ALA A 36 -2.77 -25.21 4.73
N GLU A 37 -2.82 -26.23 3.87
CA GLU A 37 -3.98 -27.12 3.73
C GLU A 37 -4.31 -27.86 5.03
N LYS A 38 -3.28 -28.42 5.69
CA LYS A 38 -3.43 -29.08 6.98
C LYS A 38 -4.00 -28.11 8.02
N LEU A 39 -3.44 -26.91 8.12
CA LEU A 39 -3.87 -25.89 9.08
C LEU A 39 -5.33 -25.45 8.83
N ILE A 40 -5.75 -25.30 7.58
CA ILE A 40 -7.15 -25.02 7.23
C ILE A 40 -8.07 -26.17 7.63
N THR A 41 -7.64 -27.42 7.41
CA THR A 41 -8.39 -28.62 7.81
C THR A 41 -8.58 -28.64 9.33
N ASP A 42 -7.51 -28.44 10.09
CA ASP A 42 -7.53 -28.42 11.55
C ASP A 42 -8.45 -27.31 12.09
N LEU A 43 -8.35 -26.10 11.53
CA LEU A 43 -9.21 -24.97 11.92
C LEU A 43 -10.71 -25.19 11.64
N LYS A 44 -11.04 -25.94 10.58
CA LYS A 44 -12.41 -26.33 10.27
C LYS A 44 -12.91 -27.42 11.21
N ALA A 45 -12.08 -28.42 11.50
CA ALA A 45 -12.38 -29.50 12.45
C ALA A 45 -12.65 -28.95 13.86
N GLU A 46 -11.93 -27.90 14.25
CA GLU A 46 -12.15 -27.17 15.51
C GLU A 46 -13.30 -26.15 15.45
N HIS A 47 -14.02 -26.07 14.33
CA HIS A 47 -15.12 -25.12 14.11
C HIS A 47 -14.74 -23.65 14.34
N LEU A 48 -13.50 -23.26 14.04
CA LEU A 48 -13.02 -21.89 14.22
C LEU A 48 -13.19 -21.04 12.94
N ILE A 49 -13.12 -21.68 11.78
CA ILE A 49 -13.36 -21.02 10.49
C ILE A 49 -14.37 -21.77 9.64
N ARG A 50 -14.96 -21.07 8.68
CA ARG A 50 -15.76 -21.65 7.59
C ARG A 50 -15.27 -21.13 6.24
N THR A 51 -15.31 -21.99 5.22
CA THR A 51 -15.11 -21.55 3.83
C THR A 51 -16.41 -20.96 3.30
N HIS A 52 -16.31 -19.79 2.68
CA HIS A 52 -17.39 -19.16 1.95
C HIS A 52 -16.96 -19.03 0.48
N TYR A 53 -17.66 -19.73 -0.41
CA TYR A 53 -17.42 -19.69 -1.85
C TYR A 53 -18.70 -19.28 -2.57
N ARG A 54 -18.65 -18.13 -3.24
CA ARG A 54 -19.77 -17.55 -3.99
C ARG A 54 -19.20 -16.51 -4.96
N ASP A 55 -19.79 -16.39 -6.14
CA ASP A 55 -19.42 -15.39 -7.16
C ASP A 55 -17.93 -15.43 -7.53
N ALA A 56 -17.40 -16.65 -7.67
CA ALA A 56 -15.97 -16.95 -7.88
C ALA A 56 -15.01 -16.45 -6.78
N LEU A 57 -15.51 -15.89 -5.68
CA LEU A 57 -14.71 -15.46 -4.53
C LEU A 57 -14.70 -16.56 -3.48
N ARG A 58 -13.52 -17.12 -3.20
CA ARG A 58 -13.29 -18.09 -2.11
C ARG A 58 -12.56 -17.42 -0.97
N GLY A 59 -13.13 -17.50 0.24
CA GLY A 59 -12.48 -16.96 1.43
C GLY A 59 -12.84 -17.71 2.71
N TYR A 60 -12.10 -17.43 3.77
CA TYR A 60 -12.29 -17.97 5.10
C TYR A 60 -12.88 -16.90 6.02
N ARG A 61 -13.89 -17.27 6.80
CA ARG A 61 -14.55 -16.39 7.80
C ARG A 61 -14.49 -17.03 9.17
N LEU A 62 -14.37 -16.21 10.21
CA LEU A 62 -14.47 -16.68 11.60
C LEU A 62 -15.88 -17.19 11.90
N THR A 63 -15.95 -18.23 12.74
CA THR A 63 -17.18 -18.62 13.43
C THR A 63 -17.41 -17.74 14.67
N LYS A 64 -18.57 -17.87 15.31
CA LYS A 64 -18.87 -17.17 16.57
C LYS A 64 -17.85 -17.52 17.67
N ALA A 65 -17.55 -18.82 17.83
CA ALA A 65 -16.59 -19.31 18.82
C ALA A 65 -15.19 -18.72 18.62
N ALA A 66 -14.71 -18.62 17.38
CA ALA A 66 -13.41 -18.02 17.10
C ALA A 66 -13.38 -16.52 17.42
N LYS A 67 -14.46 -15.79 17.15
CA LYS A 67 -14.54 -14.36 17.51
C LYS A 67 -14.50 -14.14 19.01
N GLU A 68 -15.25 -14.93 19.77
CA GLU A 68 -15.27 -14.89 21.23
C GLU A 68 -13.90 -15.23 21.82
N MET A 69 -13.22 -16.23 21.25
CA MET A 69 -11.84 -16.57 21.63
C MET A 69 -10.86 -15.43 21.36
N LEU A 70 -10.90 -14.79 20.19
CA LEU A 70 -10.01 -13.66 19.90
C LEU A 70 -10.28 -12.47 20.84
N LEU A 71 -11.55 -12.16 21.11
CA LEU A 71 -11.94 -11.10 22.03
C LEU A 71 -11.53 -11.37 23.48
N SER A 72 -11.52 -12.63 23.92
CA SER A 72 -11.08 -12.98 25.28
C SER A 72 -9.57 -12.92 25.44
N VAL A 73 -8.80 -13.23 24.39
CA VAL A 73 -7.33 -13.21 24.41
C VAL A 73 -6.78 -11.79 24.26
N SER A 74 -7.28 -11.02 23.28
CA SER A 74 -6.75 -9.69 22.95
C SER A 74 -7.88 -8.69 22.66
N PRO A 75 -8.64 -8.24 23.68
CA PRO A 75 -9.79 -7.36 23.47
C PRO A 75 -9.43 -6.06 22.77
N LEU A 76 -8.32 -5.41 23.16
CA LEU A 76 -7.87 -4.14 22.55
C LEU A 76 -7.60 -4.25 21.04
N ARG A 77 -7.14 -5.42 20.58
CA ARG A 77 -6.89 -5.69 19.16
C ARG A 77 -8.18 -5.88 18.36
N PHE A 78 -9.14 -6.61 18.93
CA PHE A 78 -10.27 -7.15 18.18
C PHE A 78 -11.62 -6.50 18.44
N GLN A 79 -11.79 -5.77 19.55
CA GLN A 79 -13.07 -5.14 19.90
C GLN A 79 -13.59 -4.28 18.75
N TYR A 80 -12.68 -3.53 18.12
CA TYR A 80 -13.00 -2.67 16.99
C TYR A 80 -13.55 -3.43 15.78
N TYR A 81 -13.07 -4.64 15.52
CA TYR A 81 -13.41 -5.43 14.32
C TYR A 81 -14.53 -6.45 14.55
N LEU A 82 -14.66 -6.97 15.77
CA LEU A 82 -15.50 -8.14 16.07
C LEU A 82 -16.72 -7.81 16.92
N THR A 83 -16.96 -6.54 17.26
CA THR A 83 -18.16 -6.09 17.97
C THR A 83 -19.00 -5.14 17.14
N GLY A 84 -20.26 -4.92 17.56
CA GLY A 84 -21.19 -3.99 16.92
C GLY A 84 -21.57 -4.36 15.48
N ASN A 85 -22.13 -3.40 14.76
CA ASN A 85 -22.59 -3.53 13.37
C ASN A 85 -21.47 -3.14 12.38
N THR A 86 -20.34 -3.82 12.47
CA THR A 86 -19.16 -3.57 11.62
C THR A 86 -19.10 -4.55 10.45
N GLU A 87 -18.49 -4.15 9.34
CA GLU A 87 -18.40 -5.01 8.14
C GLU A 87 -17.58 -6.30 8.35
N THR A 88 -16.63 -6.26 9.29
CA THR A 88 -15.78 -7.38 9.67
C THR A 88 -16.47 -8.34 10.65
N ASN A 89 -17.41 -7.83 11.47
CA ASN A 89 -18.23 -8.66 12.34
C ASN A 89 -19.44 -9.25 11.58
N LEU A 90 -20.25 -8.40 10.97
CA LEU A 90 -21.48 -8.76 10.27
C LEU A 90 -21.26 -8.72 8.75
N ILE A 91 -20.49 -9.70 8.28
CA ILE A 91 -20.07 -9.79 6.89
C ILE A 91 -21.28 -10.06 6.00
N ARG A 92 -21.57 -9.09 5.13
CA ARG A 92 -22.58 -9.25 4.09
C ARG A 92 -21.95 -9.88 2.84
N SER A 93 -22.74 -10.64 2.10
CA SER A 93 -22.23 -11.47 1.00
C SER A 93 -22.29 -10.81 -0.38
N GLU A 94 -22.61 -9.53 -0.50
CA GLU A 94 -22.54 -8.82 -1.78
C GLU A 94 -21.08 -8.80 -2.29
N VAL A 95 -20.91 -9.10 -3.59
CA VAL A 95 -19.60 -9.24 -4.25
C VAL A 95 -18.71 -8.04 -4.01
N SER A 96 -19.22 -6.82 -4.23
CA SER A 96 -18.46 -5.58 -4.07
C SER A 96 -17.96 -5.35 -2.64
N ARG A 97 -18.68 -5.83 -1.62
CA ARG A 97 -18.24 -5.73 -0.23
C ARG A 97 -17.18 -6.78 0.08
N ARG A 98 -17.37 -8.01 -0.38
CA ARG A 98 -16.38 -9.08 -0.20
C ARG A 98 -15.05 -8.77 -0.87
N ILE A 99 -15.06 -8.19 -2.07
CA ILE A 99 -13.84 -7.72 -2.74
C ILE A 99 -13.08 -6.73 -1.85
N ARG A 100 -13.77 -5.81 -1.16
CA ARG A 100 -13.11 -4.87 -0.24
C ARG A 100 -12.48 -5.57 0.97
N LEU A 101 -13.11 -6.63 1.49
CA LEU A 101 -12.53 -7.42 2.59
C LEU A 101 -11.26 -8.16 2.13
N HIS A 102 -11.28 -8.71 0.91
CA HIS A 102 -10.11 -9.35 0.30
C HIS A 102 -8.98 -8.33 0.06
N GLN A 103 -9.29 -7.16 -0.50
CA GLN A 103 -8.34 -6.06 -0.68
C GLN A 103 -7.73 -5.60 0.65
N LYS A 104 -8.53 -5.55 1.72
CA LYS A 104 -8.03 -5.25 3.07
C LYS A 104 -7.06 -6.32 3.56
N ALA A 105 -7.36 -7.60 3.32
CA ALA A 105 -6.48 -8.70 3.68
C ALA A 105 -5.15 -8.64 2.91
N GLU A 106 -5.18 -8.37 1.60
CA GLU A 106 -4.00 -8.16 0.76
C GLU A 106 -3.13 -7.02 1.28
N THR A 107 -3.73 -5.87 1.61
CA THR A 107 -3.00 -4.72 2.19
C THR A 107 -2.33 -5.11 3.50
N TYR A 108 -3.05 -5.81 4.39
CA TYR A 108 -2.48 -6.22 5.68
C TYR A 108 -1.36 -7.26 5.52
N LEU A 109 -1.44 -8.15 4.53
CA LEU A 109 -0.33 -9.06 4.21
C LEU A 109 0.90 -8.29 3.72
N THR A 110 0.73 -7.30 2.85
CA THR A 110 1.84 -6.48 2.37
C THR A 110 2.50 -5.70 3.53
N LEU A 111 1.71 -5.12 4.43
CA LEU A 111 2.21 -4.45 5.64
C LEU A 111 2.96 -5.43 6.56
N LEU A 112 2.41 -6.64 6.74
CA LEU A 112 3.00 -7.69 7.57
C LEU A 112 4.39 -8.10 7.07
N HIS A 113 4.54 -8.30 5.77
CA HIS A 113 5.82 -8.66 5.14
C HIS A 113 6.81 -7.50 5.08
N ALA A 114 6.32 -6.28 4.97
CA ALA A 114 7.11 -5.06 5.14
C ALA A 114 7.49 -4.77 6.60
N ARG A 115 7.04 -5.60 7.55
CA ARG A 115 7.26 -5.44 9.01
C ARG A 115 6.74 -4.10 9.56
N ILE A 116 5.68 -3.57 8.94
CA ILE A 116 5.06 -2.32 9.37
C ILE A 116 3.98 -2.65 10.42
N PRO A 117 4.03 -2.07 11.63
CA PRO A 117 2.99 -2.25 12.62
C PRO A 117 1.64 -1.69 12.14
N PHE A 118 0.59 -2.52 12.23
CA PHE A 118 -0.78 -2.15 11.85
C PHE A 118 -1.86 -2.62 12.84
N TYR A 119 -1.49 -3.39 13.87
CA TYR A 119 -2.44 -3.79 14.91
C TYR A 119 -2.78 -2.58 15.79
N PRO A 120 -4.06 -2.35 16.17
CA PRO A 120 -4.44 -1.19 16.97
C PRO A 120 -3.75 -1.11 18.34
N ASP A 121 -3.51 -2.25 18.97
CA ASP A 121 -2.96 -2.37 20.33
C ASP A 121 -1.43 -2.25 20.41
N VAL A 122 -0.72 -2.27 19.26
CA VAL A 122 0.75 -2.20 19.22
C VAL A 122 1.27 -0.87 18.69
N LYS A 123 0.39 0.09 18.47
CA LYS A 123 0.72 1.40 17.95
C LYS A 123 0.08 2.49 18.82
N PRO A 124 0.72 3.66 18.93
CA PRO A 124 0.21 4.76 19.71
C PRO A 124 -1.11 5.30 19.14
N ASP A 125 -1.95 5.88 19.99
CA ASP A 125 -3.23 6.44 19.56
C ASP A 125 -3.04 7.88 19.04
N ILE A 126 -2.98 8.04 17.72
CA ILE A 126 -2.83 9.34 17.04
C ILE A 126 -4.18 9.95 16.68
N PHE A 127 -5.13 9.09 16.34
CA PHE A 127 -6.44 9.47 15.82
C PHE A 127 -7.47 9.41 16.94
N CYS A 128 -7.25 10.25 17.94
CA CYS A 128 -8.15 10.44 19.08
C CYS A 128 -8.31 11.93 19.44
N ASN A 129 -9.35 12.22 20.22
CA ASN A 129 -9.67 13.59 20.65
C ASN A 129 -8.69 14.15 21.68
N HIS A 130 -7.86 13.31 22.31
CA HIS A 130 -6.95 13.70 23.38
C HIS A 130 -5.52 13.34 22.99
N ARG A 131 -4.82 14.29 22.36
CA ARG A 131 -3.41 14.09 21.99
C ARG A 131 -2.50 14.52 23.13
N GLU A 132 -1.78 13.58 23.71
CA GLU A 132 -0.72 13.90 24.67
C GLU A 132 0.56 14.26 23.91
N ALA A 133 1.03 15.50 24.10
CA ALA A 133 2.28 15.98 23.52
C ALA A 133 3.45 15.09 23.95
N GLY A 134 4.23 14.58 22.99
CA GLY A 134 5.42 13.76 23.24
C GLY A 134 5.22 12.24 23.26
N SER A 135 4.00 11.73 23.06
CA SER A 135 3.75 10.27 23.08
C SER A 135 4.26 9.52 21.83
N ILE A 136 4.70 10.24 20.79
CA ILE A 136 5.24 9.64 19.54
C ILE A 136 6.43 10.46 19.05
N GLY A 137 7.58 9.78 18.90
CA GLY A 137 8.73 10.31 18.19
C GLY A 137 8.82 9.78 16.76
N MET A 138 9.53 10.51 15.90
CA MET A 138 9.82 10.08 14.52
C MET A 138 10.45 8.68 14.42
N ARG A 139 11.16 8.24 15.47
CA ARG A 139 11.76 6.90 15.57
C ARG A 139 10.75 5.76 15.66
N SER A 140 9.49 6.06 15.97
CA SER A 140 8.41 5.07 16.03
C SER A 140 7.81 4.77 14.65
N LEU A 141 8.16 5.55 13.61
CA LEU A 141 7.71 5.34 12.24
C LEU A 141 8.59 4.29 11.54
N PRO A 142 8.04 3.49 10.62
CA PRO A 142 6.71 3.61 10.01
C PRO A 142 5.56 2.97 10.80
N LEU A 143 4.35 3.54 10.70
CA LEU A 143 3.12 3.01 11.32
C LEU A 143 1.92 3.12 10.37
N PHE A 144 1.08 2.08 10.32
CA PHE A 144 -0.17 2.10 9.55
C PHE A 144 -1.40 2.31 10.45
N TYR A 145 -2.31 3.17 9.98
CA TYR A 145 -3.62 3.40 10.59
C TYR A 145 -4.71 3.13 9.56
N ALA A 146 -5.64 2.23 9.89
CA ALA A 146 -6.73 1.89 9.01
C ALA A 146 -7.67 3.08 8.83
N SER A 147 -8.30 3.17 7.65
CA SER A 147 -9.20 4.29 7.29
C SER A 147 -10.33 4.51 8.30
N ARG A 148 -10.76 3.44 8.98
CA ARG A 148 -11.81 3.50 9.98
C ARG A 148 -11.35 4.22 11.26
N GLU A 149 -10.12 4.00 11.69
CA GLU A 149 -9.50 4.69 12.84
C GLU A 149 -9.49 6.22 12.63
N ILE A 150 -9.37 6.66 11.37
CA ILE A 150 -9.42 8.07 11.00
C ILE A 150 -10.86 8.56 10.90
N LYS A 151 -11.73 7.83 10.18
CA LYS A 151 -13.11 8.26 9.87
C LYS A 151 -14.05 8.30 11.08
N GLU A 152 -13.63 7.77 12.21
CA GLU A 152 -14.40 7.79 13.46
C GLU A 152 -14.06 8.95 14.40
N LEU A 153 -13.14 9.86 14.01
CA LEU A 153 -12.83 11.13 14.70
C LEU A 153 -13.98 12.15 14.78
N GLY A 154 -15.21 11.75 14.43
CA GLY A 154 -16.39 12.61 14.53
C GLY A 154 -16.63 13.50 13.28
N PRO A 155 -17.35 14.63 13.45
CA PRO A 155 -17.88 15.44 12.34
C PRO A 155 -16.82 15.99 11.38
N GLU A 156 -15.59 16.22 11.85
CA GLU A 156 -14.48 16.76 11.07
C GLU A 156 -14.14 15.89 9.84
N THR A 157 -14.37 14.57 9.95
CA THR A 157 -14.04 13.61 8.88
C THR A 157 -15.22 13.32 7.94
N THR A 158 -16.37 13.96 8.15
CA THR A 158 -17.58 13.74 7.33
C THR A 158 -17.31 13.94 5.83
N LYS A 159 -16.47 14.92 5.49
CA LYS A 159 -16.12 15.26 4.10
C LYS A 159 -15.16 14.27 3.43
N ILE A 160 -14.54 13.37 4.19
CA ILE A 160 -13.58 12.36 3.70
C ILE A 160 -14.09 10.91 3.86
N ARG A 161 -15.30 10.72 4.41
CA ARG A 161 -15.89 9.37 4.63
C ARG A 161 -15.99 8.55 3.35
N ASN A 162 -16.24 9.20 2.22
CA ASN A 162 -16.38 8.57 0.92
C ASN A 162 -15.05 8.15 0.28
N SER A 163 -13.91 8.60 0.81
CA SER A 163 -12.59 8.20 0.31
C SER A 163 -12.46 6.69 0.31
N ARG A 164 -11.87 6.16 -0.76
CA ARG A 164 -11.67 4.71 -0.94
C ARG A 164 -10.38 4.20 -0.32
N SER A 165 -9.64 5.05 0.39
CA SER A 165 -8.43 4.67 1.13
C SER A 165 -8.68 3.49 2.07
N MET A 166 -7.70 2.59 2.09
CA MET A 166 -7.60 1.50 3.06
C MET A 166 -7.14 2.03 4.42
N GLY A 167 -6.34 3.10 4.39
CA GLY A 167 -5.80 3.78 5.56
C GLY A 167 -4.66 4.70 5.16
N ILE A 168 -3.87 5.09 6.14
CA ILE A 168 -2.64 5.83 5.92
C ILE A 168 -1.44 5.08 6.50
N LEU A 169 -0.29 5.28 5.89
CA LEU A 169 1.00 4.82 6.35
C LEU A 169 1.86 6.04 6.62
N MET A 170 2.21 6.23 7.89
CA MET A 170 3.07 7.31 8.33
C MET A 170 4.51 6.83 8.23
N ALA A 171 5.35 7.53 7.48
CA ALA A 171 6.78 7.26 7.29
C ALA A 171 7.60 8.49 7.71
N PRO A 172 8.91 8.37 7.98
CA PRO A 172 9.68 9.49 8.50
C PRO A 172 9.66 10.77 7.65
N GLN A 173 9.58 10.63 6.33
CA GLN A 173 9.66 11.72 5.38
C GLN A 173 8.30 12.21 4.86
N CYS A 174 7.24 11.40 4.99
CA CYS A 174 5.92 11.74 4.45
C CYS A 174 4.80 10.81 4.99
N VAL A 175 3.56 11.13 4.64
CA VAL A 175 2.40 10.25 4.88
C VAL A 175 1.91 9.71 3.55
N TYR A 176 1.80 8.39 3.45
CA TYR A 176 1.18 7.73 2.31
C TYR A 176 -0.29 7.43 2.59
N VAL A 177 -1.18 7.84 1.69
CA VAL A 177 -2.56 7.34 1.66
C VAL A 177 -2.59 6.07 0.81
N LEU A 178 -3.00 4.96 1.42
CA LEU A 178 -2.99 3.65 0.76
C LEU A 178 -4.35 3.34 0.15
N TYR A 179 -4.33 2.92 -1.11
CA TYR A 179 -5.49 2.41 -1.84
C TYR A 179 -5.17 1.02 -2.38
N ASN A 180 -6.13 0.11 -2.35
CA ASN A 180 -5.99 -1.18 -3.02
C ASN A 180 -7.08 -1.32 -4.09
N THR A 181 -6.63 -1.41 -5.34
CA THR A 181 -7.44 -1.49 -6.55
C THR A 181 -7.79 -2.94 -6.90
N GLY A 182 -7.09 -3.93 -6.33
CA GLY A 182 -7.19 -5.33 -6.72
C GLY A 182 -6.97 -5.50 -8.23
N ASN A 183 -7.96 -6.04 -8.92
CA ASN A 183 -7.93 -6.34 -10.35
C ASN A 183 -8.61 -5.30 -11.25
N GLY A 184 -9.12 -4.20 -10.70
CA GLY A 184 -9.89 -3.22 -11.47
C GLY A 184 -9.63 -1.78 -11.02
N VAL A 185 -9.96 -0.81 -11.87
CA VAL A 185 -9.76 0.61 -11.56
C VAL A 185 -10.75 1.07 -10.47
N LEU A 186 -10.25 1.70 -9.42
CA LEU A 186 -11.07 2.16 -8.30
C LEU A 186 -12.07 3.24 -8.71
N LYS A 187 -13.23 3.25 -8.05
CA LYS A 187 -14.08 4.45 -8.02
C LYS A 187 -13.30 5.58 -7.35
N TRP A 188 -13.24 6.74 -7.99
CA TRP A 188 -12.41 7.85 -7.55
C TRP A 188 -13.19 9.16 -7.56
N GLU A 189 -12.95 10.01 -6.56
CA GLU A 189 -13.55 11.33 -6.48
C GLU A 189 -12.48 12.34 -6.08
N TYR A 190 -11.94 13.05 -7.07
CA TYR A 190 -10.86 14.03 -6.89
C TYR A 190 -11.09 14.99 -5.72
N ARG A 191 -12.30 15.58 -5.61
CA ARG A 191 -12.62 16.53 -4.53
C ARG A 191 -12.57 15.90 -3.14
N THR A 192 -12.89 14.63 -3.02
CA THR A 192 -12.83 13.91 -1.74
C THR A 192 -11.37 13.65 -1.36
N GLU A 193 -10.53 13.27 -2.32
CA GLU A 193 -9.13 12.96 -2.03
C GLU A 193 -8.27 14.23 -1.81
N VAL A 194 -8.57 15.35 -2.48
CA VAL A 194 -7.99 16.66 -2.14
C VAL A 194 -8.32 17.07 -0.71
N ARG A 195 -9.55 16.84 -0.25
CA ARG A 195 -9.94 17.12 1.14
C ARG A 195 -9.26 16.18 2.13
N LEU A 196 -9.07 14.91 1.77
CA LEU A 196 -8.31 13.97 2.58
C LEU A 196 -6.85 14.43 2.72
N ASN A 197 -6.22 14.82 1.62
CA ASN A 197 -4.86 15.37 1.62
C ASN A 197 -4.75 16.58 2.57
N ALA A 198 -5.59 17.61 2.38
CA ALA A 198 -5.59 18.80 3.23
C ALA A 198 -5.88 18.49 4.71
N PHE A 199 -6.81 17.57 4.98
CA PHE A 199 -7.10 17.11 6.35
C PHE A 199 -5.86 16.49 6.99
N LEU A 200 -5.17 15.58 6.30
CA LEU A 200 -3.98 14.91 6.85
C LEU A 200 -2.81 15.89 7.07
N GLN A 201 -2.58 16.83 6.14
CA GLN A 201 -1.57 17.87 6.29
C GLN A 201 -1.80 18.71 7.54
N HIS A 202 -3.06 19.06 7.83
CA HIS A 202 -3.40 19.87 9.00
C HIS A 202 -3.42 19.04 10.28
N TYR A 203 -4.06 17.87 10.25
CA TYR A 203 -4.22 17.02 11.41
C TYR A 203 -2.87 16.53 11.94
N LEU A 204 -1.91 16.19 11.07
CA LEU A 204 -0.62 15.64 11.48
C LEU A 204 0.49 16.70 11.61
N GLN A 205 0.15 17.97 11.40
CA GLN A 205 1.08 19.08 11.59
C GLN A 205 1.44 19.22 13.07
N GLY A 206 2.75 19.25 13.36
CA GLY A 206 3.26 19.39 14.73
C GLY A 206 3.14 18.12 15.57
N TYR A 207 2.51 17.05 15.06
CA TYR A 207 2.35 15.79 15.77
C TYR A 207 2.04 14.62 14.82
N PRO A 208 2.98 13.71 14.53
CA PRO A 208 4.39 13.69 14.99
C PRO A 208 5.37 14.51 14.11
N TYR A 209 4.89 15.15 13.04
CA TYR A 209 5.77 15.82 12.08
C TYR A 209 6.13 17.25 12.47
N ASN A 210 7.37 17.65 12.22
CA ASN A 210 7.83 19.02 12.36
C ASN A 210 7.35 19.86 11.16
N GLY A 211 6.09 20.31 11.22
CA GLY A 211 5.44 21.08 10.15
C GLY A 211 4.43 20.27 9.34
N HIS A 212 4.06 20.77 8.17
CA HIS A 212 3.11 20.08 7.29
C HIS A 212 3.78 18.89 6.61
N PRO A 213 3.37 17.64 6.88
CA PRO A 213 3.91 16.50 6.17
C PRO A 213 3.48 16.53 4.71
N GLN A 214 4.38 16.10 3.81
CA GLN A 214 3.98 15.78 2.45
C GLN A 214 3.02 14.59 2.48
N ILE A 215 1.94 14.69 1.71
CA ILE A 215 0.97 13.59 1.55
C ILE A 215 1.11 13.02 0.15
N ARG A 216 1.42 11.74 0.08
CA ARG A 216 1.60 10.97 -1.17
C ARG A 216 0.57 9.86 -1.25
N ALA A 217 0.33 9.32 -2.43
CA ALA A 217 -0.54 8.17 -2.61
C ALA A 217 0.28 6.90 -2.90
N ILE A 218 -0.17 5.78 -2.34
CA ILE A 218 0.25 4.44 -2.75
C ILE A 218 -0.97 3.72 -3.30
N MET A 219 -0.88 3.32 -4.57
CA MET A 219 -1.84 2.46 -5.23
C MET A 219 -1.31 1.03 -5.23
N THR A 220 -2.07 0.10 -4.68
CA THR A 220 -1.75 -1.33 -4.76
C THR A 220 -2.73 -2.06 -5.66
N GLY A 221 -2.27 -3.11 -6.33
CA GLY A 221 -3.10 -3.91 -7.22
C GLY A 221 -2.50 -5.30 -7.39
N THR A 222 -3.22 -6.20 -8.06
CA THR A 222 -2.85 -7.62 -8.09
C THR A 222 -1.45 -7.89 -8.65
N ASP A 223 -1.05 -7.18 -9.70
CA ASP A 223 0.22 -7.37 -10.41
C ASP A 223 0.68 -6.08 -11.12
N MET A 224 1.78 -6.12 -11.87
CA MET A 224 2.23 -4.95 -12.63
C MET A 224 1.30 -4.57 -13.79
N GLU A 225 0.53 -5.49 -14.36
CA GLU A 225 -0.41 -5.18 -15.44
C GLU A 225 -1.55 -4.26 -14.94
N MET A 226 -1.92 -4.38 -13.67
CA MET A 226 -2.83 -3.42 -13.07
C MET A 226 -2.23 -2.00 -13.00
N ALA A 227 -0.91 -1.83 -12.87
CA ALA A 227 -0.24 -0.53 -12.98
C ALA A 227 -0.46 0.10 -14.37
N PHE A 228 -0.31 -0.70 -15.44
CA PHE A 228 -0.59 -0.28 -16.81
C PHE A 228 -2.03 0.22 -16.98
N ARG A 229 -3.00 -0.50 -16.38
CA ARG A 229 -4.41 -0.09 -16.40
C ARG A 229 -4.65 1.23 -15.67
N LEU A 230 -3.93 1.49 -14.58
CA LEU A 230 -4.02 2.78 -13.87
C LEU A 230 -3.43 3.92 -14.70
N PHE A 231 -2.26 3.71 -15.31
CA PHE A 231 -1.62 4.68 -16.21
C PHE A 231 -2.51 5.09 -17.39
N THR A 232 -3.21 4.13 -17.98
CA THR A 232 -4.04 4.34 -19.18
C THR A 232 -5.51 4.64 -18.87
N SER A 233 -5.87 4.71 -17.59
CA SER A 233 -7.26 4.95 -17.20
C SER A 233 -7.70 6.37 -17.54
N THR A 234 -8.78 6.47 -18.31
CA THR A 234 -9.43 7.74 -18.66
C THR A 234 -10.56 8.13 -17.70
N GLY A 235 -10.65 7.48 -16.54
CA GLY A 235 -11.69 7.71 -15.53
C GLY A 235 -13.06 7.08 -15.84
N GLY A 236 -13.19 6.38 -16.96
CA GLY A 236 -14.40 5.65 -17.34
C GLY A 236 -15.65 6.53 -17.50
N TYR A 237 -16.82 5.90 -17.46
CA TYR A 237 -18.10 6.60 -17.63
C TYR A 237 -18.29 7.69 -16.56
N LYS A 238 -18.64 8.91 -17.00
CA LYS A 238 -18.80 10.11 -16.16
C LYS A 238 -17.57 10.47 -15.30
N LYS A 239 -16.35 10.02 -15.68
CA LYS A 239 -15.11 10.25 -14.92
C LYS A 239 -15.24 9.80 -13.45
N SER A 240 -15.90 8.66 -13.24
CA SER A 240 -16.20 8.13 -11.90
C SER A 240 -15.15 7.12 -11.39
N LEU A 241 -14.21 6.72 -12.25
CA LEU A 241 -13.09 5.85 -11.92
C LEU A 241 -11.80 6.67 -11.81
N PHE A 242 -10.78 6.06 -11.23
CA PHE A 242 -9.45 6.64 -11.09
C PHE A 242 -8.91 7.09 -12.44
N MET A 243 -8.33 8.28 -12.46
CA MET A 243 -7.48 8.82 -13.49
C MET A 243 -6.30 9.41 -12.74
N LEU A 244 -5.10 9.28 -13.29
CA LEU A 244 -3.92 9.88 -12.69
C LEU A 244 -4.09 11.41 -12.65
N ASP A 245 -4.37 11.95 -11.48
CA ASP A 245 -4.75 13.35 -11.25
C ASP A 245 -3.82 14.04 -10.24
N THR A 246 -4.07 15.30 -9.93
CA THR A 246 -3.21 16.11 -9.06
C THR A 246 -3.69 16.16 -7.60
N SER A 247 -4.49 15.20 -7.14
CA SER A 247 -4.95 15.16 -5.73
C SER A 247 -3.81 14.86 -4.76
N PHE A 248 -2.77 14.19 -5.25
CA PHE A 248 -1.47 14.01 -4.60
C PHE A 248 -0.37 14.32 -5.60
N GLU A 249 0.76 14.82 -5.11
CA GLU A 249 1.93 15.13 -5.96
C GLU A 249 2.59 13.87 -6.52
N HIS A 250 2.59 12.80 -5.71
CA HIS A 250 3.21 11.51 -6.01
C HIS A 250 2.17 10.40 -5.90
N PHE A 251 2.18 9.50 -6.89
CA PHE A 251 1.36 8.28 -6.91
C PHE A 251 2.26 7.07 -7.15
N HIS A 252 2.74 6.47 -6.08
CA HIS A 252 3.52 5.25 -6.16
C HIS A 252 2.60 4.05 -6.45
N TYR A 253 3.06 3.12 -7.27
CA TYR A 253 2.39 1.82 -7.44
C TYR A 253 3.21 0.69 -6.85
N LEU A 254 2.52 -0.27 -6.21
CA LEU A 254 3.14 -1.54 -5.82
C LEU A 254 2.20 -2.73 -6.07
N PRO A 255 2.70 -3.81 -6.68
CA PRO A 255 1.90 -5.03 -6.85
C PRO A 255 1.68 -5.73 -5.50
N ASN A 256 0.59 -6.47 -5.34
CA ASN A 256 0.28 -7.27 -4.16
C ASN A 256 1.06 -8.61 -4.20
N THR A 257 2.37 -8.50 -4.42
CA THR A 257 3.33 -9.61 -4.60
C THR A 257 4.59 -9.37 -3.76
N PRO A 258 5.50 -10.35 -3.63
CA PRO A 258 6.77 -10.16 -2.90
C PRO A 258 7.61 -8.99 -3.41
N GLU A 259 7.56 -8.69 -4.70
CA GLU A 259 8.23 -7.52 -5.30
C GLU A 259 7.67 -6.21 -4.74
N GLY A 260 6.35 -6.09 -4.63
CA GLY A 260 5.70 -4.91 -4.05
C GLY A 260 5.93 -4.79 -2.55
N GLU A 261 6.12 -5.89 -1.83
CA GLU A 261 6.52 -5.89 -0.42
C GLU A 261 7.92 -5.29 -0.23
N VAL A 262 8.87 -5.64 -1.11
CA VAL A 262 10.22 -5.04 -1.12
C VAL A 262 10.15 -3.55 -1.45
N LEU A 263 9.33 -3.17 -2.43
CA LEU A 263 9.10 -1.78 -2.78
C LEU A 263 8.53 -0.96 -1.61
N LEU A 264 7.55 -1.52 -0.89
CA LEU A 264 6.97 -0.86 0.27
C LEU A 264 8.01 -0.64 1.36
N LYS A 265 8.89 -1.64 1.61
CA LYS A 265 10.02 -1.47 2.54
C LYS A 265 10.92 -0.32 2.10
N LEU A 266 11.26 -0.23 0.81
CA LEU A 266 12.10 0.84 0.30
C LEU A 266 11.46 2.21 0.52
N LEU A 267 10.18 2.37 0.16
CA LEU A 267 9.45 3.64 0.29
C LEU A 267 9.38 4.15 1.73
N VAL A 268 9.38 3.29 2.74
CA VAL A 268 9.31 3.74 4.15
C VAL A 268 10.67 3.93 4.82
N HIS A 269 11.79 3.66 4.13
CA HIS A 269 13.16 3.81 4.63
C HIS A 269 13.94 4.82 3.75
N PRO A 270 13.77 6.14 3.98
CA PRO A 270 14.38 7.17 3.15
C PRO A 270 15.92 7.10 3.13
N GLU A 271 16.56 6.62 4.19
CA GLU A 271 18.01 6.44 4.26
C GLU A 271 18.53 5.32 3.33
N ILE A 272 17.69 4.33 3.02
CA ILE A 272 18.02 3.28 2.05
C ILE A 272 17.83 3.83 0.64
N MET A 273 16.76 4.60 0.40
CA MET A 273 16.53 5.28 -0.88
C MET A 273 17.67 6.24 -1.21
N GLU A 274 18.08 7.08 -0.27
CA GLU A 274 19.17 8.04 -0.48
C GLU A 274 20.49 7.34 -0.82
N LYS A 275 20.82 6.24 -0.13
CA LYS A 275 22.00 5.42 -0.47
C LYS A 275 21.90 4.82 -1.87
N LEU A 276 20.70 4.36 -2.26
CA LEU A 276 20.48 3.81 -3.58
C LEU A 276 20.58 4.89 -4.66
N ASP A 277 19.98 6.07 -4.44
CA ASP A 277 20.06 7.22 -5.35
C ASP A 277 21.52 7.62 -5.57
N ASN A 278 22.28 7.79 -4.49
CA ASN A 278 23.71 8.12 -4.57
C ASN A 278 24.51 7.07 -5.35
N LEU A 279 24.19 5.78 -5.20
CA LEU A 279 24.84 4.71 -5.95
C LEU A 279 24.45 4.75 -7.45
N LEU A 280 23.16 4.89 -7.75
CA LEU A 280 22.66 4.84 -9.13
C LEU A 280 23.06 6.07 -9.95
N LEU A 281 23.29 7.21 -9.27
CA LEU A 281 23.69 8.47 -9.89
C LEU A 281 25.20 8.71 -9.86
N SER A 282 26.01 7.83 -9.27
CA SER A 282 27.44 8.09 -9.02
C SER A 282 28.25 8.40 -10.27
N ASP A 283 27.87 7.79 -11.39
CA ASP A 283 28.56 7.89 -12.68
C ASP A 283 27.84 8.84 -13.65
N LEU A 284 26.83 9.58 -13.17
CA LEU A 284 26.03 10.51 -13.97
C LEU A 284 26.34 11.98 -13.64
N GLY A 285 26.10 12.86 -14.60
CA GLY A 285 26.13 14.30 -14.40
C GLY A 285 24.93 14.78 -13.59
N CYS A 286 25.07 15.92 -12.91
CA CYS A 286 24.01 16.54 -12.13
C CYS A 286 22.78 16.88 -13.00
N ARG A 287 21.61 16.98 -12.36
CA ARG A 287 20.39 17.52 -12.98
C ARG A 287 20.67 18.87 -13.64
N SER A 288 20.23 19.04 -14.88
CA SER A 288 20.45 20.25 -15.66
C SER A 288 19.17 21.07 -15.78
N ASP A 289 19.17 22.30 -15.22
CA ASP A 289 18.02 23.21 -15.32
C ASP A 289 17.72 23.67 -16.76
N SER A 290 18.68 23.48 -17.69
CA SER A 290 18.46 23.75 -19.12
C SER A 290 17.55 22.74 -19.81
N ILE A 291 17.25 21.61 -19.16
CA ILE A 291 16.36 20.57 -19.68
C ILE A 291 15.00 20.71 -18.97
N PRO A 292 13.99 21.31 -19.62
CA PRO A 292 12.71 21.67 -19.01
C PRO A 292 11.74 20.48 -18.92
N LEU A 293 12.21 19.36 -18.37
CA LEU A 293 11.43 18.14 -18.12
C LEU A 293 11.88 17.45 -16.82
N GLU A 294 11.04 16.57 -16.30
CA GLU A 294 11.30 15.77 -15.08
C GLU A 294 12.53 14.87 -15.27
N HIS A 295 13.60 15.04 -14.51
CA HIS A 295 14.77 14.14 -14.53
C HIS A 295 15.61 14.32 -13.26
N ASP A 296 16.41 13.32 -12.92
CA ASP A 296 17.29 13.31 -11.74
C ASP A 296 18.75 13.62 -12.09
N ALA A 297 19.18 13.26 -13.31
CA ALA A 297 20.56 13.40 -13.76
C ALA A 297 20.66 13.43 -15.29
N THR A 298 21.85 13.64 -15.82
CA THR A 298 22.14 13.50 -17.24
C THR A 298 23.32 12.56 -17.45
N ASP A 299 23.28 11.71 -18.47
CA ASP A 299 24.45 10.92 -18.84
C ASP A 299 25.54 11.79 -19.53
N ALA A 300 26.67 11.17 -19.90
CA ALA A 300 27.78 11.85 -20.55
C ALA A 300 27.41 12.50 -21.90
N SER A 301 26.33 12.07 -22.54
CA SER A 301 25.81 12.66 -23.79
C SER A 301 24.82 13.81 -23.56
N GLY A 302 24.47 14.10 -22.31
CA GLY A 302 23.43 15.06 -21.95
C GLY A 302 22.02 14.50 -22.04
N THR A 303 21.86 13.17 -22.14
CA THR A 303 20.53 12.53 -22.17
C THR A 303 19.96 12.50 -20.76
N PRO A 304 18.72 12.99 -20.54
CA PRO A 304 18.12 13.03 -19.22
C PRO A 304 17.84 11.61 -18.69
N THR A 305 18.11 11.40 -17.42
CA THR A 305 17.94 10.13 -16.71
C THR A 305 16.96 10.30 -15.56
N LEU A 306 15.98 9.40 -15.47
CA LEU A 306 15.01 9.32 -14.37
C LEU A 306 15.22 8.04 -13.54
N LEU A 307 15.29 8.20 -12.22
CA LEU A 307 15.12 7.13 -11.25
C LEU A 307 13.63 6.87 -11.05
N ALA A 308 13.17 5.72 -11.52
CA ALA A 308 11.77 5.30 -11.50
C ALA A 308 11.55 3.99 -10.73
N TYR A 309 12.55 3.57 -9.94
CA TYR A 309 12.49 2.33 -9.17
C TYR A 309 11.41 2.37 -8.09
N ASP A 310 11.05 3.55 -7.58
CA ASP A 310 9.97 3.81 -6.62
C ASP A 310 8.56 3.79 -7.25
N PHE A 311 8.51 3.59 -8.57
CA PHE A 311 7.32 3.55 -9.41
C PHE A 311 6.34 4.70 -9.16
N ASP A 312 6.85 5.93 -9.05
CA ASP A 312 5.98 7.10 -9.04
C ASP A 312 5.38 7.36 -10.43
N MET A 313 4.11 7.00 -10.58
CA MET A 313 3.36 7.14 -11.82
C MET A 313 3.31 8.59 -12.31
N GLN A 314 3.28 9.57 -11.42
CA GLN A 314 3.24 10.99 -11.82
C GLN A 314 4.55 11.41 -12.48
N ARG A 315 5.69 11.11 -11.84
CA ARG A 315 7.02 11.44 -12.38
C ARG A 315 7.28 10.72 -13.70
N ILE A 316 6.96 9.43 -13.77
CA ILE A 316 7.10 8.63 -15.00
C ILE A 316 6.26 9.24 -16.14
N ASN A 317 5.00 9.61 -15.88
CA ASN A 317 4.14 10.23 -16.89
C ASN A 317 4.66 11.62 -17.33
N ARG A 318 5.14 12.45 -16.39
CA ARG A 318 5.73 13.76 -16.70
C ARG A 318 7.00 13.63 -17.53
N PHE A 319 7.86 12.67 -17.20
CA PHE A 319 9.08 12.38 -17.95
C PHE A 319 8.77 11.93 -19.38
N ASN A 320 7.89 10.92 -19.54
CA ASN A 320 7.45 10.46 -20.85
C ASN A 320 6.85 11.60 -21.68
N THR A 321 5.96 12.39 -21.09
CA THR A 321 5.35 13.55 -21.76
C THR A 321 6.41 14.55 -22.22
N GLY A 322 7.34 14.91 -21.33
CA GLY A 322 8.44 15.83 -21.63
C GLY A 322 9.31 15.33 -22.79
N LEU A 323 9.74 14.07 -22.74
CA LEU A 323 10.56 13.48 -23.81
C LEU A 323 9.86 13.54 -25.18
N ASN A 324 8.57 13.18 -25.25
CA ASN A 324 7.81 13.24 -26.49
C ASN A 324 7.63 14.68 -26.99
N VAL A 325 7.32 15.63 -26.10
CA VAL A 325 7.13 17.05 -26.46
C VAL A 325 8.41 17.66 -27.04
N TYR A 326 9.57 17.32 -26.45
CA TYR A 326 10.86 17.85 -26.89
C TYR A 326 11.57 16.98 -27.94
N GLY A 327 10.96 15.87 -28.37
CA GLY A 327 11.56 14.94 -29.34
C GLY A 327 12.89 14.34 -28.89
N ARG A 328 13.05 14.09 -27.58
CA ARG A 328 14.30 13.58 -26.99
C ARG A 328 14.19 12.12 -26.58
N SER A 329 15.32 11.43 -26.58
CA SER A 329 15.47 10.16 -25.86
C SER A 329 15.71 10.41 -24.36
N GLY A 330 15.49 9.39 -23.55
CA GLY A 330 15.80 9.41 -22.12
C GLY A 330 16.34 8.08 -21.62
N ASN A 331 16.87 8.10 -20.41
CA ASN A 331 17.28 6.90 -19.68
C ASN A 331 16.35 6.71 -18.48
N LEU A 332 16.00 5.47 -18.17
CA LEU A 332 15.13 5.15 -17.05
C LEU A 332 15.72 4.00 -16.24
N ILE A 333 15.95 4.26 -14.95
CA ILE A 333 16.50 3.29 -14.01
C ILE A 333 15.37 2.77 -13.12
N CYS A 334 15.10 1.48 -13.16
CA CYS A 334 13.98 0.85 -12.44
C CYS A 334 14.29 -0.60 -12.09
N PHE A 335 13.48 -1.25 -11.26
CA PHE A 335 13.62 -2.68 -11.01
C PHE A 335 13.26 -3.51 -12.26
N ASP A 336 13.93 -4.64 -12.41
CA ASP A 336 13.71 -5.61 -13.49
C ASP A 336 12.23 -5.97 -13.72
N PHE A 337 11.47 -6.24 -12.66
CA PHE A 337 10.04 -6.61 -12.74
C PHE A 337 9.13 -5.47 -13.24
N GLN A 338 9.61 -4.22 -13.23
CA GLN A 338 8.84 -3.04 -13.66
C GLN A 338 8.95 -2.80 -15.18
N ILE A 339 10.07 -3.22 -15.79
CA ILE A 339 10.42 -2.95 -17.19
C ILE A 339 9.33 -3.39 -18.19
N PRO A 340 8.73 -4.59 -18.10
CA PRO A 340 7.75 -5.03 -19.10
C PRO A 340 6.57 -4.07 -19.24
N VAL A 341 6.07 -3.54 -18.12
CA VAL A 341 4.95 -2.61 -18.11
C VAL A 341 5.37 -1.21 -18.53
N LEU A 342 6.54 -0.76 -18.09
CA LEU A 342 7.07 0.55 -18.50
C LEU A 342 7.33 0.61 -20.00
N LYS A 343 7.87 -0.45 -20.62
CA LYS A 343 8.01 -0.55 -22.08
C LYS A 343 6.69 -0.50 -22.83
N LYS A 344 5.61 -1.02 -22.23
CA LYS A 344 4.27 -1.00 -22.81
C LYS A 344 3.62 0.38 -22.74
N TYR A 345 3.89 1.13 -21.66
CA TYR A 345 3.29 2.44 -21.42
C TYR A 345 4.05 3.59 -22.07
N LEU A 346 5.38 3.57 -21.96
CA LEU A 346 6.24 4.66 -22.41
C LEU A 346 6.31 4.66 -23.94
N THR A 347 6.05 5.83 -24.52
CA THR A 347 6.00 6.01 -25.98
C THR A 347 7.26 6.71 -26.51
N ALA A 348 8.01 7.40 -25.65
CA ALA A 348 9.29 7.99 -26.00
C ALA A 348 10.39 6.93 -26.16
N THR A 349 11.45 7.27 -26.88
CA THR A 349 12.66 6.42 -26.99
C THR A 349 13.39 6.40 -25.66
N ILE A 350 13.34 5.26 -24.96
CA ILE A 350 13.93 5.11 -23.62
C ILE A 350 14.93 3.96 -23.58
N HIS A 351 16.10 4.23 -23.02
CA HIS A 351 17.07 3.21 -22.64
C HIS A 351 16.84 2.82 -21.18
N PHE A 352 16.72 1.52 -20.91
CA PHE A 352 16.44 1.00 -19.56
C PHE A 352 17.72 0.48 -18.91
N SER A 353 17.92 0.86 -17.65
CA SER A 353 18.88 0.23 -16.75
C SER A 353 18.12 -0.45 -15.62
N SER A 354 18.40 -1.73 -15.38
CA SER A 354 17.65 -2.53 -14.42
C SER A 354 18.39 -2.72 -13.11
N ILE A 355 17.69 -2.51 -12.00
CA ILE A 355 18.09 -2.98 -10.68
C ILE A 355 17.58 -4.42 -10.54
N ASP A 356 18.50 -5.37 -10.36
CA ASP A 356 18.15 -6.77 -10.05
C ASP A 356 17.60 -6.84 -8.63
N LEU A 357 16.33 -7.21 -8.50
CA LEU A 357 15.64 -7.22 -7.21
C LEU A 357 16.31 -8.18 -6.21
N SER A 358 16.80 -9.33 -6.68
CA SER A 358 17.43 -10.34 -5.81
C SER A 358 18.80 -9.88 -5.29
N LYS A 359 19.57 -9.16 -6.11
CA LYS A 359 20.81 -8.51 -5.67
C LYS A 359 20.51 -7.36 -4.71
N PHE A 360 19.48 -6.56 -5.00
CA PHE A 360 19.05 -5.48 -4.12
C PHE A 360 18.66 -6.00 -2.73
N LYS A 361 17.81 -7.04 -2.64
CA LYS A 361 17.42 -7.65 -1.35
C LYS A 361 18.63 -8.08 -0.51
N ARG A 362 19.61 -8.74 -1.12
CA ARG A 362 20.82 -9.21 -0.42
C ARG A 362 21.76 -8.08 -0.03
N GLY A 363 21.95 -7.11 -0.93
CA GLY A 363 22.93 -6.04 -0.76
C GLY A 363 22.44 -4.88 0.13
N PHE A 364 21.21 -4.43 -0.08
CA PHE A 364 20.65 -3.23 0.57
C PHE A 364 19.73 -3.56 1.75
N LEU A 365 18.96 -4.65 1.67
CA LEU A 365 18.04 -5.03 2.75
C LEU A 365 18.61 -6.11 3.69
N HIS A 366 19.75 -6.72 3.33
CA HIS A 366 20.32 -7.87 4.03
C HIS A 366 19.34 -9.03 4.19
N GLU A 367 18.48 -9.22 3.20
CA GLU A 367 17.48 -10.29 3.15
C GLU A 367 17.91 -11.39 2.15
N PRO A 368 17.58 -12.66 2.42
CA PRO A 368 17.88 -13.77 1.52
C PRO A 368 17.17 -13.69 0.17
#